data_AF-A0A967CCG9-F1
#
_entry.id   AF-A0A967CCG9-F1
#
_cell.length_a   1.000
_cell.length_b   1.000
_cell.length_c   1.000
_cell.angle_alpha   90.00
_cell.angle_beta   90.00
_cell.angle_gamma   90.00
#
_symmetry.space_group_name_H-M   'P 1'
#
loop_
_entity.id
_entity.type
_entity.pdbx_description
1 polymer ?
#
loop_
_entity_poly.entity_id
_entity_poly.type
_entity_poly.pdbx_seq_one_letter_code
_entity_poly.pdbx_strand_id
1 'polypeptide(L)'
;MNRDAFEKGLKTRREVLGAEYVDQSIQNADEFNRPMQELVTEYCWNEIWNRPGLDRKTRSIVNLAMITALNRPHELKLHIKGAINNGLTKDEIREIFL
;
A
#
# COMPACT_ATOMS: atom_id res chain seq x y z
N MET A 1 -12.78 15.42 -2.39
CA MET A 1 -11.53 15.19 -1.65
C MET A 1 -11.65 15.74 -0.23
N ASN A 2 -11.54 14.88 0.78
CA ASN A 2 -11.32 15.31 2.15
C ASN A 2 -9.82 15.53 2.33
N ARG A 3 -9.39 16.79 2.38
CA ARG A 3 -7.98 17.16 2.35
C ARG A 3 -7.16 16.50 3.47
N ASP A 4 -7.70 16.46 4.69
CA ASP A 4 -7.02 15.86 5.83
C ASP A 4 -6.87 14.35 5.69
N ALA A 5 -7.92 13.67 5.19
CA ALA A 5 -7.88 12.23 4.94
C ALA A 5 -6.88 11.89 3.83
N PHE A 6 -6.87 12.69 2.75
CA PHE A 6 -5.94 12.52 1.65
C PHE A 6 -4.49 12.72 2.09
N GLU A 7 -4.19 13.76 2.86
CA GLU A 7 -2.83 14.04 3.35
C GLU A 7 -2.30 12.94 4.28
N LYS A 8 -3.14 12.45 5.22
CA LYS A 8 -2.79 11.31 6.09
C LYS A 8 -2.58 10.02 5.29
N GLY A 9 -3.47 9.76 4.34
CA GLY A 9 -3.39 8.59 3.46
C GLY A 9 -2.14 8.64 2.58
N LEU A 10 -1.82 9.81 2.03
CA LEU A 10 -0.64 10.03 1.19
C LEU A 10 0.65 9.79 1.97
N LYS A 11 0.74 10.29 3.21
CA LYS A 11 1.88 10.03 4.10
C LYS A 11 2.10 8.53 4.29
N THR A 12 1.06 7.81 4.69
CA THR A 12 1.11 6.35 4.86
C THR A 12 1.44 5.60 3.58
N ARG A 13 0.82 6.00 2.47
CA ARG A 13 1.07 5.39 1.16
C ARG A 13 2.54 5.51 0.77
N ARG A 14 3.18 6.67 1.01
CA ARG A 14 4.61 6.89 0.78
C ARG A 14 5.50 6.06 1.71
N GLU A 15 5.15 5.97 3.00
CA GLU A 15 5.89 5.15 3.97
C GLU A 15 5.88 3.67 3.56
N VAL A 16 4.73 3.16 3.10
CA VAL A 16 4.59 1.76 2.70
C VAL A 16 5.17 1.54 1.30
N LEU A 17 4.67 2.21 0.27
CA LEU A 17 5.03 1.91 -1.13
C LEU A 17 6.32 2.60 -1.62
N GLY A 18 6.86 3.53 -0.85
CA GLY A 18 8.00 4.37 -1.22
C GLY A 18 7.56 5.70 -1.85
N ALA A 19 8.21 6.79 -1.44
CA ALA A 19 7.84 8.14 -1.86
C ALA A 19 7.92 8.33 -3.39
N GLU A 20 9.00 7.88 -4.02
CA GLU A 20 9.22 8.00 -5.46
C GLU A 20 8.08 7.38 -6.29
N TYR A 21 7.69 6.14 -5.96
CA TYR A 21 6.60 5.44 -6.65
C TYR A 21 5.27 6.19 -6.52
N VAL A 22 4.96 6.63 -5.30
CA VAL A 22 3.69 7.30 -5.00
C VAL A 22 3.64 8.67 -5.66
N ASP A 23 4.70 9.45 -5.56
CA ASP A 23 4.77 10.79 -6.16
C ASP A 23 4.66 10.71 -7.67
N GLN A 24 5.32 9.75 -8.31
CA GLN A 24 5.16 9.49 -9.74
C GLN A 24 3.70 9.12 -10.08
N SER A 25 3.03 8.28 -9.28
CA SER A 25 1.63 7.90 -9.51
C SER A 25 0.65 9.07 -9.41
N ILE A 26 0.91 10.04 -8.52
CA ILE A 26 0.09 11.24 -8.37
C ILE A 26 0.40 12.27 -9.45
N GLN A 27 1.68 12.45 -9.81
CA GLN A 27 2.09 13.38 -10.87
C GLN A 27 1.55 12.96 -12.23
N ASN A 28 1.56 11.66 -12.53
CA ASN A 28 1.04 11.10 -13.78
C ASN A 28 -0.49 10.95 -13.78
N ALA A 29 -1.19 11.39 -12.73
CA ALA A 29 -2.64 11.28 -12.68
C ALA A 29 -3.29 12.33 -13.59
N ASP A 30 -4.13 11.91 -14.52
CA ASP A 30 -4.92 12.76 -15.41
C ASP A 30 -6.37 12.88 -14.92
N GLU A 31 -7.22 13.60 -15.66
CA GLU A 31 -8.63 13.75 -15.30
C GLU A 31 -9.36 12.41 -15.18
N PHE A 32 -8.97 11.42 -15.98
CA PHE A 32 -9.61 10.11 -16.01
C PHE A 32 -9.29 9.29 -14.75
N ASN A 33 -8.02 9.23 -14.34
CA ASN A 33 -7.59 8.34 -13.25
C ASN A 33 -7.43 9.04 -11.88
N ARG A 34 -7.48 10.37 -11.82
CA ARG A 34 -7.35 11.13 -10.56
C ARG A 34 -8.39 10.80 -9.51
N PRO A 35 -9.70 10.63 -9.82
CA PRO A 35 -10.68 10.20 -8.83
C PRO A 35 -10.31 8.86 -8.18
N MET A 36 -9.69 7.95 -8.94
CA MET A 36 -9.22 6.67 -8.40
C MET A 36 -8.00 6.84 -7.50
N GLN A 37 -7.05 7.72 -7.85
CA GLN A 37 -5.92 8.02 -6.98
C GLN A 37 -6.36 8.66 -5.65
N GLU A 38 -7.34 9.55 -5.69
CA GLU A 38 -7.94 10.16 -4.50
C GLU A 38 -8.62 9.10 -3.64
N LEU A 39 -9.51 8.28 -4.24
CA LEU A 39 -10.23 7.23 -3.52
C LEU A 39 -9.30 6.23 -2.85
N VAL A 40 -8.30 5.72 -3.57
CA VAL A 40 -7.34 4.75 -3.01
C VAL A 40 -6.53 5.41 -1.89
N THR A 41 -6.11 6.65 -2.05
CA THR A 41 -5.32 7.37 -1.04
C THR A 41 -6.12 7.61 0.24
N GLU A 42 -7.36 8.09 0.12
CA GLU A 42 -8.23 8.32 1.27
C GLU A 42 -8.69 6.98 1.90
N TYR A 43 -9.27 6.08 1.12
CA TYR A 43 -9.88 4.88 1.70
C TYR A 43 -8.85 3.83 2.09
N CYS A 44 -8.02 3.36 1.16
CA CYS A 44 -7.09 2.28 1.45
C CYS A 44 -6.03 2.75 2.45
N TRP A 45 -5.39 3.89 2.18
CA TRP A 45 -4.20 4.30 2.93
C TRP A 45 -4.50 5.08 4.21
N ASN A 46 -5.55 5.91 4.23
CA ASN A 46 -6.01 6.51 5.49
C ASN A 46 -6.96 5.57 6.24
N GLU A 47 -8.13 5.26 5.69
CA GLU A 47 -9.18 4.61 6.49
C GLU A 47 -8.94 3.14 6.84
N ILE A 48 -8.17 2.39 6.05
CA ILE A 48 -7.93 0.97 6.32
C ILE A 48 -6.56 0.73 6.93
N TRP A 49 -5.53 1.25 6.28
CA TRP A 49 -4.15 1.02 6.68
C TRP A 49 -3.85 1.70 8.04
N ASN A 50 -4.39 2.89 8.34
CA ASN A 50 -4.12 3.60 9.61
C ASN A 50 -4.98 3.15 10.79
N ARG A 51 -5.86 2.17 10.62
CA ARG A 51 -6.67 1.68 11.73
C ARG A 51 -5.80 1.07 12.83
N PRO A 52 -6.16 1.27 14.11
CA PRO A 52 -5.54 0.54 15.20
C PRO A 52 -5.86 -0.96 15.10
N GLY A 53 -5.12 -1.78 15.86
CA GLY A 53 -5.34 -3.23 15.99
C GLY A 53 -4.19 -4.06 15.41
N LEU A 54 -3.91 -3.91 14.12
CA LEU A 54 -2.76 -4.58 13.48
C LEU A 54 -1.69 -3.57 13.10
N ASP A 55 -0.44 -3.90 13.44
CA ASP A 55 0.72 -3.14 12.98
C ASP A 55 0.94 -3.30 11.46
N ARG A 56 1.83 -2.47 10.91
CA ARG A 56 2.11 -2.45 9.46
C ARG A 56 2.70 -3.76 8.97
N LYS A 57 3.59 -4.37 9.76
CA LYS A 57 4.23 -5.64 9.45
C LYS A 57 3.17 -6.74 9.30
N THR A 58 2.28 -6.90 10.28
CA THR A 58 1.19 -7.89 10.25
C THR A 58 0.22 -7.64 9.10
N ARG A 59 -0.12 -6.37 8.82
CA ARG A 59 -0.96 -6.02 7.65
C ARG A 59 -0.31 -6.42 6.33
N SER A 60 1.00 -6.20 6.18
CA SER A 60 1.75 -6.65 5.01
C SER A 60 1.74 -8.17 4.85
N ILE A 61 1.85 -8.94 5.93
CA ILE A 61 1.75 -10.41 5.89
C ILE A 61 0.41 -10.83 5.28
N VAL A 62 -0.70 -10.35 5.84
CA VAL A 62 -2.05 -10.69 5.36
C VAL A 62 -2.23 -10.26 3.90
N ASN A 63 -1.77 -9.05 3.55
CA ASN A 63 -1.92 -8.53 2.20
C ASN A 63 -1.13 -9.36 1.17
N LEU A 64 0.10 -9.75 1.49
CA LEU A 64 0.91 -10.61 0.61
C LEU A 64 0.24 -11.97 0.39
N ALA A 65 -0.25 -12.62 1.46
CA ALA A 65 -0.96 -13.89 1.35
C ALA A 65 -2.20 -13.78 0.44
N MET A 66 -3.02 -12.74 0.64
CA MET A 66 -4.25 -12.52 -0.14
C MET A 66 -3.96 -12.21 -1.61
N ILE A 67 -2.99 -11.34 -1.90
CA ILE A 67 -2.61 -10.97 -3.27
C ILE A 67 -2.08 -12.19 -4.05
N THR A 68 -1.28 -13.02 -3.39
CA THR A 68 -0.78 -14.27 -3.95
C THR A 68 -1.93 -15.24 -4.25
N ALA A 69 -2.83 -15.47 -3.29
CA ALA A 69 -3.98 -16.35 -3.46
C ALA A 69 -4.93 -15.89 -4.59
N LEU A 70 -5.06 -14.57 -4.80
CA LEU A 70 -5.89 -13.97 -5.84
C LEU A 70 -5.20 -13.84 -7.21
N ASN A 71 -3.96 -14.34 -7.35
CA ASN A 71 -3.14 -14.25 -8.56
C ASN A 71 -3.05 -12.80 -9.11
N ARG A 72 -2.59 -11.86 -8.25
CA ARG A 72 -2.43 -10.44 -8.60
C ARG A 72 -0.93 -10.06 -8.69
N PRO A 73 -0.21 -10.48 -9.75
CA PRO A 73 1.25 -10.35 -9.82
C PRO A 73 1.76 -8.90 -9.86
N HIS A 74 1.00 -7.98 -10.46
CA HIS A 74 1.35 -6.56 -10.49
C HIS A 74 1.34 -5.94 -9.08
N GLU A 75 0.31 -6.23 -8.30
CA GLU A 75 0.20 -5.80 -6.90
C GLU A 75 1.22 -6.52 -6.02
N LEU A 76 1.48 -7.81 -6.27
CA LEU A 76 2.46 -8.58 -5.51
C LEU A 76 3.85 -7.95 -5.60
N LYS A 77 4.29 -7.59 -6.80
CA LYS A 77 5.57 -6.91 -7.02
C LYS A 77 5.69 -5.61 -6.23
N LEU A 78 4.61 -4.83 -6.18
CA LEU A 78 4.56 -3.56 -5.46
C LEU A 78 4.58 -3.77 -3.95
N HIS A 79 3.73 -4.67 -3.45
CA HIS A 79 3.56 -4.90 -2.02
C HIS A 79 4.68 -5.71 -1.37
N ILE A 80 5.50 -6.46 -2.13
CA ILE A 80 6.75 -7.03 -1.61
C ILE A 80 7.70 -5.92 -1.15
N LYS A 81 7.87 -4.85 -1.95
CA LYS A 81 8.69 -3.71 -1.54
C LYS A 81 8.11 -3.04 -0.31
N GLY A 82 6.78 -2.87 -0.27
CA GLY A 82 6.14 -2.26 0.89
C GLY A 82 6.17 -3.12 2.16
N ALA A 83 6.16 -4.44 2.03
CA ALA A 83 6.38 -5.35 3.15
C ALA A 83 7.78 -5.18 3.75
N ILE A 84 8.81 -5.03 2.92
CA ILE A 84 10.18 -4.76 3.38
C ILE A 84 10.26 -3.41 4.10
N ASN A 85 9.64 -2.36 3.55
CA ASN A 85 9.58 -1.04 4.21
C ASN A 85 8.87 -1.10 5.58
N ASN A 86 7.90 -2.00 5.72
CA ASN A 86 7.21 -2.27 6.98
C ASN A 86 7.98 -3.21 7.93
N GLY A 87 9.20 -3.64 7.57
CA GLY A 87 10.09 -4.42 8.43
C GLY A 87 10.00 -5.95 8.25
N LEU A 88 9.43 -6.45 7.14
CA LEU A 88 9.55 -7.88 6.80
C LEU A 88 10.93 -8.18 6.21
N THR A 89 11.52 -9.28 6.65
CA THR A 89 12.72 -9.85 6.04
C THR A 89 12.38 -10.70 4.81
N LYS A 90 13.38 -10.98 3.98
CA LYS A 90 13.21 -11.90 2.83
C LYS A 90 12.83 -13.31 3.26
N ASP A 91 13.30 -13.77 4.41
CA ASP A 91 12.97 -15.09 4.93
C ASP A 91 11.52 -15.14 5.41
N GLU A 92 11.03 -14.12 6.12
CA GLU A 92 9.61 -14.02 6.48
C GLU A 92 8.71 -13.98 5.23
N ILE A 93 9.10 -13.25 4.19
CA ILE A 93 8.34 -13.23 2.92
C ILE A 93 8.35 -14.60 2.24
N ARG A 94 9.47 -15.35 2.31
CA ARG A 94 9.54 -16.71 1.78
C ARG A 94 8.54 -17.62 2.50
N GLU A 95 8.49 -17.58 3.83
CA GLU A 95 7.57 -18.40 4.63
C GLU A 95 6.09 -18.08 4.37
N ILE A 96 5.75 -16.87 3.89
CA ILE A 96 4.37 -16.53 3.51
C ILE A 96 3.94 -17.22 2.20
N PHE A 97 4.88 -17.52 1.32
CA PHE A 97 4.60 -18.06 -0.02
C PHE A 97 4.73 -19.58 -0.13
N LEU A 98 5.28 -20.22 0.91
CA LEU A 98 5.38 -21.68 1.03
C LEU A 98 4.13 -22.26 1.70
#